data_AF-A0A7S1Z712-F1
#
_entry.id   AF-A0A7S1Z712-F1
#
_cell.length_a   1.000
_cell.length_b   1.000
_cell.length_c   1.000
_cell.angle_alpha   90.00
_cell.angle_beta   90.00
_cell.angle_gamma   90.00
#
_symmetry.space_group_name_H-M   'P 1'
#
loop_
_entity.id
_entity.type
_entity.pdbx_description
1 polymer ?
#
loop_
_entity_poly.entity_id
_entity_poly.type
_entity_poly.pdbx_seq_one_letter_code
_entity_poly.pdbx_strand_id
1 'polypeptide(L)'
;GHPKRYMSEDDKQPLKPVKSGGSACRDDNDCGSSKHGMCVKGACSCNNNFTGPTCLAHKAIYDDVYVPLKRPSDMYPPSVPLSLVCMSVALVGVFCVAMFVSIIHKSKKDAEYEQISAESFIAQAPIHYSYERVQQQQMSQPMPMGGIAPYQYSVGLAPAPELPSQKVITYCMIDGRLIDDSR
;
A
#
# COMPACT_ATOMS: atom_id res chain seq x y z
N GLY A 1 -13.96 -5.27 12.85
CA GLY A 1 -14.34 -5.85 11.54
C GLY A 1 -13.70 -5.06 10.42
N HIS A 2 -13.47 -5.67 9.24
CA HIS A 2 -12.83 -5.02 8.09
C HIS A 2 -13.88 -4.31 7.20
N PRO A 3 -14.04 -2.97 7.28
CA PRO A 3 -15.09 -2.25 6.55
C PRO A 3 -14.96 -2.38 5.03
N LYS A 4 -13.73 -2.48 4.52
CA LYS A 4 -13.42 -2.64 3.09
C LYS A 4 -13.99 -3.90 2.44
N ARG A 5 -14.43 -4.90 3.22
CA ARG A 5 -15.04 -6.13 2.68
C ARG A 5 -16.56 -6.05 2.52
N TYR A 6 -17.21 -5.07 3.15
CA TYR A 6 -18.66 -5.03 3.26
C TYR A 6 -19.28 -3.66 2.92
N MET A 7 -18.47 -2.62 2.69
CA MET A 7 -18.91 -1.28 2.27
C MET A 7 -18.51 -1.00 0.83
N SER A 8 -19.46 -0.55 0.01
CA SER A 8 -19.18 0.11 -1.26
C SER A 8 -18.74 1.56 -1.05
N GLU A 9 -18.11 2.17 -2.05
CA GLU A 9 -17.54 3.53 -1.94
C GLU A 9 -18.59 4.61 -1.60
N ASP A 10 -19.86 4.36 -1.93
CA ASP A 10 -20.98 5.28 -1.67
C ASP A 10 -21.73 5.00 -0.36
N ASP A 11 -21.46 3.88 0.32
CA ASP A 11 -22.19 3.50 1.53
C ASP A 11 -21.65 4.26 2.76
N LYS A 12 -22.49 5.12 3.35
CA LYS A 12 -22.14 5.86 4.59
C LYS A 12 -22.18 5.00 5.86
N GLN A 13 -22.73 3.79 5.79
CA GLN A 13 -22.85 2.88 6.92
C GLN A 13 -22.49 1.45 6.51
N PRO A 14 -21.88 0.65 7.42
CA PRO A 14 -21.39 -0.69 7.09
C PRO A 14 -22.44 -1.69 6.63
N LEU A 15 -23.70 -1.49 7.03
CA LEU A 15 -24.80 -2.39 6.72
C LEU A 15 -26.05 -1.55 6.43
N LYS A 16 -26.74 -1.84 5.32
CA LYS A 16 -28.07 -1.26 5.05
C LYS A 16 -29.06 -1.73 6.12
N PRO A 17 -30.05 -0.90 6.50
CA PRO A 17 -31.08 -1.32 7.46
C PRO A 17 -31.72 -2.63 7.03
N VAL A 18 -31.87 -3.57 7.97
CA VAL A 18 -32.51 -4.85 7.68
C VAL A 18 -33.97 -4.58 7.32
N LYS A 19 -34.37 -4.98 6.11
CA LYS A 19 -35.74 -4.81 5.63
C LYS A 19 -36.68 -5.73 6.41
N SER A 20 -37.71 -5.17 7.03
CA SER A 20 -38.78 -5.91 7.68
C SER A 20 -39.99 -6.03 6.76
N GLY A 21 -40.12 -7.18 6.08
CA GLY A 21 -41.25 -7.51 5.23
C GLY A 21 -41.11 -7.12 3.76
N GLY A 22 -42.24 -7.17 3.05
CA GLY A 22 -42.37 -6.73 1.66
C GLY A 22 -42.13 -7.79 0.59
N SER A 23 -42.02 -9.08 0.92
CA SER A 23 -42.23 -10.14 -0.08
C SER A 23 -43.70 -10.24 -0.45
N ALA A 24 -43.97 -10.69 -1.68
CA ALA A 24 -45.32 -11.05 -2.09
C ALA A 24 -45.85 -12.23 -1.25
N CYS A 25 -47.14 -12.22 -0.92
CA CYS A 25 -47.81 -13.28 -0.16
C CYS A 25 -49.26 -13.47 -0.63
N ARG A 26 -49.78 -14.67 -0.42
CA ARG A 26 -51.20 -15.02 -0.60
C ARG A 26 -51.92 -15.15 0.74
N ASP A 27 -51.25 -15.73 1.72
CA ASP A 27 -51.77 -15.90 3.07
C ASP A 27 -50.68 -15.69 4.14
N ASP A 28 -51.08 -15.72 5.41
CA ASP A 28 -50.18 -15.45 6.54
C ASP A 28 -49.06 -16.51 6.70
N ASN A 29 -49.23 -17.73 6.16
CA ASN A 29 -48.20 -18.76 6.26
C ASN A 29 -46.98 -18.43 5.40
N ASP A 30 -47.16 -17.70 4.29
CA ASP A 30 -46.07 -17.19 3.46
C ASP A 30 -45.17 -16.20 4.24
N CYS A 31 -45.73 -15.56 5.26
CA CYS A 31 -45.05 -14.60 6.14
C CYS A 31 -44.62 -15.22 7.48
N GLY A 32 -44.50 -16.55 7.55
CA GLY A 32 -44.07 -17.25 8.76
C GLY A 32 -45.17 -17.46 9.80
N SER A 33 -46.44 -17.43 9.40
CA SER A 33 -47.66 -17.48 10.23
C SER A 33 -47.95 -16.18 10.98
N SER A 34 -49.18 -16.05 11.49
CA SER A 34 -49.65 -14.90 12.29
C SER A 34 -48.80 -14.60 13.52
N LYS A 35 -47.94 -15.54 13.97
CA LYS A 35 -46.95 -15.31 15.03
C LYS A 35 -45.78 -14.45 14.56
N HIS A 36 -45.34 -14.60 13.32
CA HIS A 36 -44.15 -13.92 12.79
C HIS A 36 -44.51 -12.71 11.92
N GLY A 37 -45.57 -12.80 11.12
CA GLY A 37 -46.03 -11.73 10.25
C GLY A 37 -47.41 -12.00 9.65
N MET A 38 -48.00 -10.99 9.02
CA MET A 38 -49.30 -11.09 8.36
C MET A 38 -49.20 -10.66 6.91
N CYS A 39 -50.02 -11.26 6.05
CA CYS A 39 -50.12 -10.88 4.65
C CYS A 39 -51.10 -9.70 4.49
N VAL A 40 -50.57 -8.50 4.24
CA VAL A 40 -51.36 -7.28 4.13
C VAL A 40 -51.25 -6.75 2.70
N LYS A 41 -52.38 -6.72 1.97
CA LYS A 41 -52.44 -6.25 0.57
C LYS A 41 -51.48 -7.00 -0.36
N GLY A 42 -51.29 -8.29 -0.13
CA GLY A 42 -50.39 -9.14 -0.92
C GLY A 42 -48.90 -8.95 -0.61
N ALA A 43 -48.55 -8.26 0.48
CA ALA A 43 -47.17 -8.12 0.95
C ALA A 43 -47.03 -8.49 2.44
N CYS A 44 -45.92 -9.13 2.81
CA CYS A 44 -45.66 -9.51 4.20
C CYS A 44 -45.37 -8.28 5.08
N SER A 45 -46.07 -8.20 6.21
CA SER A 45 -45.84 -7.23 7.28
C SER A 45 -45.39 -7.96 8.54
N CYS A 46 -44.13 -7.78 8.95
CA CYS A 46 -43.55 -8.52 10.08
C CYS A 46 -43.95 -7.94 11.43
N ASN A 47 -44.09 -8.81 12.44
CA ASN A 47 -44.24 -8.42 13.83
C ASN A 47 -42.91 -7.86 14.39
N ASN A 48 -42.98 -7.15 15.52
CA ASN A 48 -41.86 -6.38 16.09
C ASN A 48 -40.57 -7.18 16.36
N ASN A 49 -40.67 -8.50 16.52
CA ASN A 49 -39.55 -9.39 16.82
C ASN A 49 -39.01 -10.14 15.59
N PHE A 50 -39.56 -9.88 14.41
CA PHE A 50 -39.19 -10.56 13.18
C PHE A 50 -38.81 -9.57 12.08
N THR A 51 -37.96 -10.03 11.18
CA THR A 51 -37.42 -9.24 10.08
C THR A 51 -37.17 -10.14 8.87
N GLY A 52 -36.63 -9.55 7.80
CA GLY A 52 -36.47 -10.19 6.52
C GLY A 52 -37.74 -10.10 5.66
N PRO A 53 -37.65 -10.47 4.38
CA PRO A 53 -38.74 -10.28 3.41
C PRO A 53 -40.01 -11.05 3.78
N THR A 54 -39.86 -12.29 4.30
CA THR A 54 -40.94 -13.21 4.70
C THR A 54 -41.10 -13.33 6.22
N CYS A 55 -40.48 -12.45 7.01
CA CYS A 55 -40.59 -12.44 8.48
C CYS A 55 -40.10 -13.72 9.20
N LEU A 56 -39.31 -14.57 8.53
CA LEU A 56 -38.77 -15.80 9.14
C LEU A 56 -37.53 -15.55 10.00
N ALA A 57 -36.85 -14.43 9.81
CA ALA A 57 -35.66 -14.10 10.59
C ALA A 57 -36.08 -13.38 11.87
N HIS A 58 -35.49 -13.74 13.02
CA HIS A 58 -35.67 -12.95 14.23
C HIS A 58 -35.01 -11.59 14.03
N LYS A 59 -35.70 -10.51 14.43
CA LYS A 59 -35.08 -9.19 14.51
C LYS A 59 -33.92 -9.33 15.48
N ALA A 60 -32.71 -9.11 15.00
CA ALA A 60 -31.57 -9.01 15.87
C ALA A 60 -31.86 -7.85 16.83
N ILE A 61 -31.95 -8.16 18.13
CA ILE A 61 -31.76 -7.16 19.17
C ILE A 61 -30.27 -6.85 19.05
N TYR A 62 -29.93 -5.92 18.16
CA TYR A 62 -28.76 -5.14 18.41
C TYR A 62 -29.10 -4.47 19.73
N ASP A 63 -28.42 -4.88 20.79
CA ASP A 63 -28.35 -4.04 21.96
C ASP A 63 -27.78 -2.74 21.42
N ASP A 64 -28.67 -1.81 21.10
CA ASP A 64 -28.39 -0.42 20.83
C ASP A 64 -27.94 0.20 22.17
N VAL A 65 -26.95 -0.42 22.83
CA VAL A 65 -25.90 0.36 23.43
C VAL A 65 -25.20 1.00 22.24
N TYR A 66 -25.86 2.03 21.70
CA TYR A 66 -25.19 3.24 21.29
C TYR A 66 -24.45 3.67 22.55
N VAL A 67 -23.32 3.03 22.82
CA VAL A 67 -22.28 3.65 23.62
C VAL A 67 -22.01 4.85 22.73
N PRO A 68 -22.45 6.09 23.08
CA PRO A 68 -21.85 7.22 22.42
C PRO A 68 -20.37 6.92 22.51
N LEU A 69 -19.65 6.95 21.38
CA LEU A 69 -18.21 6.99 21.41
C LEU A 69 -17.91 8.18 22.31
N LYS A 70 -17.76 7.90 23.60
CA LYS A 70 -17.23 8.79 24.59
C LYS A 70 -15.87 9.00 23.98
N ARG A 71 -15.72 10.13 23.28
CA ARG A 71 -14.44 10.54 22.75
C ARG A 71 -13.49 10.25 23.90
N PRO A 72 -12.37 9.55 23.70
CA PRO A 72 -11.36 9.45 24.73
C PRO A 72 -10.77 10.85 24.91
N SER A 73 -11.56 11.78 25.45
CA SER A 73 -11.18 13.13 25.83
C SER A 73 -10.39 13.13 27.14
N ASP A 74 -10.27 11.97 27.79
CA ASP A 74 -9.49 11.77 29.00
C ASP A 74 -8.45 10.66 28.83
N MET A 75 -7.87 10.50 27.64
CA MET A 75 -6.59 9.81 27.57
C MET A 75 -5.53 10.77 28.12
N TYR A 76 -5.37 10.75 29.45
CA TYR A 76 -4.30 11.45 30.12
C TYR A 76 -2.99 11.06 29.42
N PRO A 77 -2.25 12.02 28.84
CA PRO A 77 -0.95 11.70 28.28
C PRO A 77 -0.11 11.09 29.40
N PRO A 78 0.65 10.00 29.13
CA PRO A 78 1.51 9.41 30.13
C PRO A 78 2.43 10.50 30.68
N SER A 79 2.53 10.58 32.01
CA SER A 79 3.41 11.52 32.69
C SER A 79 4.86 11.20 32.32
N VAL A 80 5.39 11.89 31.31
CA VAL A 80 6.80 11.81 30.96
C VAL A 80 7.61 12.53 32.05
N PRO A 81 8.60 11.86 32.68
CA PRO A 81 9.44 12.50 33.66
C PRO A 81 10.22 13.65 33.01
N LEU A 82 10.37 14.76 33.74
CA LEU A 82 11.03 15.98 33.27
C LEU A 82 12.45 15.71 32.73
N SER A 83 13.13 14.70 33.28
CA SER A 83 14.45 14.26 32.81
C SER A 83 14.44 13.83 31.34
N LEU A 84 13.43 13.09 30.88
CA LEU A 84 13.34 12.65 29.48
C LEU A 84 13.15 13.83 28.53
N VAL A 85 12.36 14.82 28.94
CA VAL A 85 12.16 16.04 28.15
C VAL A 85 13.49 16.81 28.03
N CYS A 86 14.20 17.01 29.15
CA CYS A 86 15.50 17.68 29.14
C CYS A 86 16.53 16.94 28.26
N MET A 87 16.59 15.61 28.34
CA MET A 87 17.50 14.81 27.51
C MET A 87 17.15 14.93 26.01
N SER A 88 15.86 14.92 25.66
CA SER A 88 15.43 15.07 24.28
C SER A 88 15.81 16.43 23.70
N VAL A 89 15.64 17.51 24.47
CA VAL A 89 16.01 18.88 24.07
C VAL A 89 17.53 19.01 23.94
N ALA A 90 18.29 18.43 24.87
CA ALA A 90 19.75 18.44 24.81
C ALA A 90 20.28 17.70 23.58
N LEU A 91 19.71 16.53 23.23
CA LEU A 91 20.12 15.78 22.04
C LEU A 91 19.85 16.55 20.74
N VAL A 92 18.66 17.17 20.62
CA VAL A 92 18.33 18.01 19.46
C VAL A 92 19.29 19.20 19.38
N GLY A 93 19.58 19.84 20.51
CA GLY A 93 20.53 20.96 20.57
C GLY A 93 21.95 20.58 20.12
N VAL A 94 22.49 19.46 20.63
CA VAL A 94 23.80 18.95 20.24
C VAL A 94 23.84 18.60 18.75
N PHE A 95 22.79 17.96 18.24
CA PHE A 95 22.69 17.61 16.83
C PHE A 95 22.67 18.86 15.93
N CYS A 96 21.89 19.88 16.29
CA CYS A 96 21.87 21.15 15.57
C CYS A 96 23.25 21.82 15.55
N VAL A 97 23.92 21.92 16.71
CA VAL A 97 25.27 22.52 16.79
C VAL A 97 26.28 21.73 15.94
N ALA A 98 26.26 20.40 16.00
CA ALA A 98 27.14 19.55 15.20
C ALA A 98 26.91 19.72 13.69
N MET A 99 25.64 19.84 13.26
CA MET A 99 25.30 20.14 11.87
C MET A 99 25.84 21.51 11.44
N PHE A 100 25.65 22.56 12.25
CA PHE A 100 26.17 23.90 11.94
C PHE A 100 27.70 23.93 11.83
N VAL A 101 28.40 23.30 12.78
CA VAL A 101 29.87 23.16 12.73
C VAL A 101 30.30 22.41 11.47
N SER A 102 29.60 21.34 11.11
CA SER A 102 29.90 20.54 9.91
C SER A 102 29.73 21.35 8.62
N ILE A 103 28.69 22.19 8.52
CA ILE A 103 28.47 23.09 7.38
C ILE A 103 29.61 24.11 7.27
N ILE A 104 30.02 24.73 8.38
CA ILE A 104 31.12 25.70 8.39
C ILE A 104 32.46 25.03 8.06
N HIS A 105 32.69 23.81 8.54
CA HIS A 105 33.90 23.06 8.18
C HIS A 105 33.93 22.70 6.70
N LYS A 106 32.77 22.33 6.12
CA LYS A 106 32.67 22.05 4.69
C LYS A 106 32.93 23.30 3.86
N SER A 107 32.34 24.44 4.21
CA SER A 107 32.55 25.69 3.47
C SER A 107 34.01 26.14 3.48
N LYS A 108 34.75 25.88 4.57
CA LYS A 108 36.20 26.17 4.63
C LYS A 108 37.02 25.26 3.72
N LYS A 109 36.68 23.97 3.64
CA LYS A 109 37.37 23.03 2.75
C LYS A 109 37.16 23.40 1.28
N ASP A 110 35.94 23.76 0.90
CA ASP A 110 35.62 24.12 -0.48
C ASP A 110 36.44 25.35 -0.96
N ALA A 111 36.70 26.33 -0.08
CA ALA A 111 37.56 27.48 -0.38
C ALA A 111 39.06 27.12 -0.52
N GLU A 112 39.54 26.12 0.22
CA GLU A 112 40.93 25.65 0.14
C GLU A 112 41.16 24.82 -1.15
N TYR A 113 40.17 24.02 -1.57
CA TYR A 113 40.22 23.28 -2.84
C TYR A 113 40.25 24.19 -4.08
N GLU A 114 39.57 25.34 -4.06
CA GLU A 114 39.65 26.31 -5.16
C GLU A 114 41.06 26.91 -5.33
N GLN A 115 41.81 27.13 -4.25
CA GLN A 115 43.19 27.65 -4.36
C GLN A 115 44.16 26.63 -4.96
N ILE A 116 44.03 25.34 -4.58
CA ILE A 116 44.88 24.27 -5.13
C ILE A 116 44.52 23.98 -6.59
N SER A 117 43.25 24.15 -6.98
CA SER A 117 42.79 24.04 -8.37
C SER A 117 43.33 25.17 -9.26
N ALA A 118 43.43 26.40 -8.74
CA ALA A 118 43.93 27.54 -9.52
C ALA A 118 45.44 27.45 -9.77
N GLU A 119 46.20 26.92 -8.80
CA GLU A 119 47.66 26.79 -8.93
C GLU A 119 48.07 25.61 -9.83
N SER A 120 47.29 24.52 -9.84
CA SER A 120 47.56 23.37 -10.72
C SER A 120 47.22 23.60 -12.20
N PHE A 121 46.34 24.55 -12.51
CA PHE A 121 45.95 24.86 -13.91
C PHE A 121 47.02 25.66 -14.69
N ILE A 122 48.00 26.27 -14.04
CA ILE A 122 49.11 26.97 -14.72
C ILE A 122 50.25 25.99 -15.08
N ALA A 123 50.28 24.78 -14.53
CA ALA A 123 51.40 23.85 -14.66
C ALA A 123 51.21 22.69 -15.67
N GLN A 124 50.05 22.53 -16.30
CA GLN A 124 49.80 21.38 -17.18
C GLN A 124 49.49 21.81 -18.62
N ALA A 125 50.55 21.77 -19.45
CA ALA A 125 50.43 21.63 -20.89
C ALA A 125 49.56 20.41 -21.25
N PRO A 126 48.83 20.44 -22.38
CA PRO A 126 47.85 19.42 -22.72
C PRO A 126 48.53 18.08 -23.01
N ILE A 127 48.35 17.10 -22.11
CA ILE A 127 48.66 15.70 -22.41
C ILE A 127 47.43 15.06 -23.04
N HIS A 128 47.58 14.80 -24.33
CA HIS A 128 46.66 14.09 -25.21
C HIS A 128 46.49 12.63 -24.74
N TYR A 129 45.36 12.31 -24.09
CA TYR A 129 45.01 10.93 -23.74
C TYR A 129 44.29 10.23 -24.89
N SER A 130 44.98 9.27 -25.51
CA SER A 130 44.42 8.32 -26.48
C SER A 130 43.57 7.27 -25.77
N TYR A 131 42.28 7.23 -26.08
CA TYR A 131 41.39 6.10 -25.74
C TYR A 131 41.46 5.05 -26.85
N GLU A 132 42.36 4.08 -26.70
CA GLU A 132 42.27 2.82 -27.43
C GLU A 132 42.61 1.66 -26.50
N ARG A 133 41.82 0.59 -26.60
CA ARG A 133 41.90 -0.72 -25.90
C ARG A 133 41.17 -0.86 -24.57
N VAL A 134 39.86 -1.14 -24.65
CA VAL A 134 39.26 -2.27 -23.92
C VAL A 134 38.09 -2.83 -24.75
N GLN A 135 38.37 -3.62 -25.80
CA GLN A 135 37.30 -4.31 -26.55
C GLN A 135 37.73 -5.66 -27.15
N GLN A 136 38.43 -6.52 -26.39
CA GLN A 136 38.85 -7.81 -26.96
C GLN A 136 38.99 -9.02 -26.03
N GLN A 137 38.23 -9.10 -24.93
CA GLN A 137 38.18 -10.33 -24.13
C GLN A 137 36.77 -10.66 -23.65
N GLN A 138 35.92 -11.12 -24.58
CA GLN A 138 34.78 -11.97 -24.24
C GLN A 138 34.36 -12.78 -25.48
N MET A 139 35.24 -13.71 -25.86
CA MET A 139 34.87 -14.87 -26.66
C MET A 139 35.29 -16.13 -25.90
N SER A 140 34.48 -17.18 -26.09
CA SER A 140 34.60 -18.57 -25.67
C SER A 140 34.29 -18.91 -24.20
N GLN A 141 33.04 -19.33 -23.95
CA GLN A 141 32.81 -20.57 -23.20
C GLN A 141 31.73 -21.44 -23.86
N PRO A 142 31.95 -22.77 -23.97
CA PRO A 142 31.03 -23.72 -24.58
C PRO A 142 29.97 -24.22 -23.60
N MET A 143 28.73 -24.37 -24.08
CA MET A 143 27.60 -24.96 -23.35
C MET A 143 27.64 -26.50 -23.45
N PRO A 144 27.45 -27.24 -22.35
CA PRO A 144 27.26 -28.69 -22.40
C PRO A 144 25.81 -29.08 -22.71
N MET A 145 25.69 -30.09 -23.58
CA MET A 145 24.49 -30.80 -24.01
C MET A 145 23.95 -31.76 -22.94
N GLY A 146 22.62 -31.87 -22.86
CA GLY A 146 21.92 -33.17 -22.87
C GLY A 146 21.35 -33.75 -21.57
N GLY A 147 20.03 -34.08 -21.60
CA GLY A 147 19.31 -34.97 -20.67
C GLY A 147 17.93 -34.42 -20.24
N ILE A 148 16.84 -34.47 -21.04
CA ILE A 148 15.83 -35.55 -21.23
C ILE A 148 15.47 -36.24 -19.89
N ALA A 149 14.25 -36.19 -19.31
CA ALA A 149 12.93 -36.59 -19.84
C ALA A 149 11.75 -36.02 -18.97
N PRO A 150 10.46 -36.42 -19.13
CA PRO A 150 9.42 -35.57 -19.71
C PRO A 150 8.22 -35.30 -18.77
N TYR A 151 7.43 -34.27 -19.08
CA TYR A 151 6.03 -34.20 -18.65
C TYR A 151 5.16 -33.94 -19.88
N GLN A 152 4.43 -34.99 -20.28
CA GLN A 152 3.34 -34.88 -21.23
C GLN A 152 2.25 -33.98 -20.63
N TYR A 153 1.89 -32.92 -21.34
CA TYR A 153 0.61 -32.25 -21.15
C TYR A 153 -0.08 -32.13 -22.50
N SER A 154 -1.01 -33.04 -22.73
CA SER A 154 -1.90 -33.09 -23.87
C SER A 154 -3.17 -32.30 -23.56
N VAL A 155 -3.36 -31.12 -24.16
CA VAL A 155 -4.70 -30.54 -24.32
C VAL A 155 -4.77 -29.67 -25.59
N GLY A 156 -5.63 -30.12 -26.52
CA GLY A 156 -6.60 -29.31 -27.28
C GLY A 156 -6.13 -28.05 -28.01
N LEU A 157 -6.20 -28.11 -29.35
CA LEU A 157 -6.17 -26.97 -30.27
C LEU A 157 -7.06 -25.81 -29.79
N ALA A 158 -6.44 -24.65 -29.58
CA ALA A 158 -7.09 -23.34 -29.60
C ALA A 158 -6.18 -22.35 -30.37
N PRO A 159 -6.73 -21.37 -31.10
CA PRO A 159 -5.96 -20.50 -31.99
C PRO A 159 -5.03 -19.56 -31.22
N ALA A 160 -3.87 -19.28 -31.83
CA ALA A 160 -2.76 -18.52 -31.26
C ALA A 160 -3.15 -17.08 -30.83
N PRO A 161 -2.87 -16.66 -29.59
CA PRO A 161 -2.91 -15.26 -29.20
C PRO A 161 -1.62 -14.54 -29.63
N GLU A 162 -1.77 -13.32 -30.16
CA GLU A 162 -0.69 -12.44 -30.55
C GLU A 162 0.27 -12.15 -29.37
N LEU A 163 1.57 -12.33 -29.61
CA LEU A 163 2.62 -12.10 -28.61
C LEU A 163 2.69 -10.60 -28.27
N PRO A 164 2.61 -10.20 -26.99
CA PRO A 164 2.84 -8.82 -26.60
C PRO A 164 4.30 -8.43 -26.85
N SER A 165 4.50 -7.32 -27.56
CA SER A 165 5.80 -6.69 -27.83
C SER A 165 6.59 -6.54 -26.53
N GLN A 166 7.70 -7.27 -26.42
CA GLN A 166 8.54 -7.29 -25.23
C GLN A 166 9.38 -6.01 -25.19
N LYS A 167 8.92 -4.99 -24.44
CA LYS A 167 9.68 -3.75 -24.22
C LYS A 167 10.88 -4.05 -23.31
N VAL A 168 12.08 -4.04 -23.86
CA VAL A 168 13.32 -4.11 -23.08
C VAL A 168 13.50 -2.78 -22.36
N ILE A 169 13.57 -2.81 -21.03
CA ILE A 169 13.85 -1.65 -20.18
C ILE A 169 15.30 -1.78 -19.71
N THR A 170 16.12 -0.78 -20.03
CA THR A 170 17.51 -0.70 -19.58
C THR A 170 17.56 0.20 -18.35
N TYR A 171 18.07 -0.32 -17.23
CA TYR A 171 18.26 0.45 -15.99
C TYR A 171 19.71 0.89 -15.87
N CYS A 172 19.94 2.17 -15.56
CA CYS A 172 21.25 2.67 -15.16
C CYS A 172 21.37 2.68 -13.64
N MET A 173 22.45 2.11 -13.12
CA MET A 173 22.79 2.16 -11.70
C MET A 173 23.86 3.23 -11.48
N ILE A 174 23.58 4.18 -10.58
CA ILE A 174 24.55 5.19 -10.13
C ILE A 174 24.60 5.09 -8.61
N ASP A 175 25.80 4.91 -8.04
CA ASP A 175 26.05 4.84 -6.59
C ASP A 175 25.17 3.85 -5.81
N GLY A 176 24.82 2.72 -6.43
CA GLY A 176 24.02 1.66 -5.81
C GLY A 176 22.53 1.98 -5.63
N ARG A 177 22.02 3.06 -6.26
CA ARG A 177 20.59 3.38 -6.29
C ARG A 177 20.07 3.25 -7.73
N LEU A 178 18.93 2.55 -7.87
CA LEU A 178 18.22 2.39 -9.13
C LEU A 178 17.44 3.70 -9.39
N ILE A 179 17.69 4.35 -10.54
CA ILE A 179 16.89 5.51 -10.98
C ILE A 179 15.95 5.02 -12.07
N ASP A 180 14.65 5.16 -11.83
CA ASP A 180 13.60 4.82 -12.80
C ASP A 180 13.35 6.05 -13.69
N ASP A 181 13.75 5.97 -14.96
CA ASP A 181 13.59 7.07 -15.93
C ASP A 181 12.33 6.82 -16.77
N SER A 182 11.18 7.05 -16.14
CA SER A 182 9.87 7.04 -16.81
C SER A 182 9.42 8.48 -17.06
N ARG A 183 9.87 9.07 -18.18
CA ARG A 183 9.34 10.31 -18.75
C ARG A 183 8.70 10.08 -20.12
#